data_AF-A0A2W6YIF7-F1
#
_entry.id   AF-A0A2W6YIF7-F1
#
_cell.length_a   1.000
_cell.length_b   1.000
_cell.length_c   1.000
_cell.angle_alpha   90.00
_cell.angle_beta   90.00
_cell.angle_gamma   90.00
#
_symmetry.space_group_name_H-M   'P 1'
#
loop_
_entity.id
_entity.type
_entity.pdbx_description
1 polymer ?
#
loop_
_entity_poly.entity_id
_entity_poly.type
_entity_poly.pdbx_seq_one_letter_code
_entity_poly.pdbx_strand_id
1 'polypeptide(L)'
;MNIQLKFDYKNFFLAVFIFFVEVMIATKLRNIFFVRAYLGDVLVVMLMYYFIKAFFDFDSTKLIIGIFIFSCLIEFAQYFKFAEVLGFQNNPIMMTVMGNSFSWIDILCYFAGCVILYLIKK
;
A
#
# COMPACT_ATOMS: atom_id res chain seq x y z
N MET A 1 -7.01 -24.75 4.72
CA MET A 1 -5.75 -24.00 4.87
C MET A 1 -5.53 -23.81 6.37
N ASN A 2 -4.61 -24.57 6.99
CA ASN A 2 -4.33 -24.44 8.41
C ASN A 2 -3.49 -23.18 8.61
N ILE A 3 -4.13 -22.10 9.05
CA ILE A 3 -3.47 -20.84 9.35
C ILE A 3 -2.84 -20.99 10.74
N GLN A 4 -1.56 -21.33 10.79
CA GLN A 4 -0.81 -21.32 12.05
C GLN A 4 -0.34 -19.88 12.32
N LEU A 5 -0.83 -19.30 13.41
CA LEU A 5 -0.34 -18.02 13.92
C LEU A 5 1.10 -18.20 14.40
N LYS A 6 2.04 -17.52 13.75
CA LYS A 6 3.46 -17.55 14.08
C LYS A 6 3.89 -16.11 14.24
N PHE A 7 4.26 -15.72 15.45
CA PHE A 7 4.74 -14.37 15.72
C PHE A 7 6.26 -14.29 15.51
N ASP A 8 6.67 -13.66 14.41
CA ASP A 8 8.08 -13.40 14.11
C ASP A 8 8.42 -11.94 14.43
N TYR A 9 9.06 -11.76 15.58
CA TYR A 9 9.52 -10.46 16.08
C TYR A 9 10.42 -9.71 15.09
N LYS A 10 11.19 -10.40 14.24
CA LYS A 10 12.10 -9.76 13.27
C LYS A 10 11.29 -9.09 12.15
N ASN A 11 10.32 -9.81 11.59
CA ASN A 11 9.45 -9.26 10.54
C ASN A 11 8.56 -8.15 11.12
N PHE A 12 8.09 -8.30 12.35
CA PHE A 12 7.30 -7.27 13.03
C PHE A 12 8.11 -5.99 13.21
N PHE A 13 9.34 -6.08 13.71
CA PHE A 13 10.20 -4.91 13.90
C PHE A 13 10.52 -4.22 12.57
N LEU A 14 10.71 -4.99 11.49
CA LEU A 14 10.92 -4.43 10.16
C LEU A 14 9.67 -3.70 9.64
N ALA A 15 8.47 -4.26 9.86
CA ALA A 15 7.21 -3.59 9.51
C ALA A 15 7.04 -2.28 10.29
N VAL A 16 7.32 -2.27 11.60
CA VAL A 16 7.30 -1.05 12.42
C VAL A 16 8.31 -0.03 11.92
N PHE A 17 9.51 -0.46 11.55
CA PHE A 17 10.52 0.44 11.00
C PHE A 17 10.06 1.07 9.68
N ILE A 18 9.51 0.28 8.75
CA ILE A 18 8.94 0.78 7.49
C ILE A 18 7.81 1.78 7.76
N PHE A 19 6.93 1.48 8.72
CA PHE A 19 5.85 2.39 9.12
C PHE A 19 6.38 3.74 9.59
N PHE A 20 7.42 3.73 10.43
CA PHE A 20 8.06 4.97 10.88
C PHE A 20 8.68 5.75 9.73
N VAL A 21 9.33 5.07 8.78
CA VAL A 21 9.87 5.70 7.58
C VAL A 21 8.75 6.36 6.76
N GLU A 22 7.63 5.67 6.57
CA GLU A 22 6.46 6.20 5.86
C GLU A 22 5.89 7.44 6.55
N VAL A 23 5.74 7.41 7.88
CA VAL A 23 5.30 8.56 8.68
C VAL A 23 6.31 9.72 8.59
N MET A 24 7.61 9.43 8.58
CA MET A 24 8.63 10.46 8.37
C MET A 24 8.54 11.07 6.97
N ILE A 25 8.27 10.27 5.93
CA ILE A 25 8.04 10.78 4.57
C ILE A 25 6.79 11.67 4.55
N ALA A 26 5.68 11.22 5.14
CA ALA A 26 4.44 11.98 5.18
C ALA A 26 4.57 13.31 5.94
N THR A 27 5.38 13.35 7.01
CA THR A 27 5.54 14.53 7.87
C THR A 27 6.64 15.48 7.40
N LYS A 28 7.84 14.97 7.07
CA LYS A 28 9.02 15.77 6.70
C LYS A 28 9.07 16.08 5.21
N LEU A 29 8.68 15.13 4.37
CA LEU A 29 8.70 15.25 2.91
C LEU A 29 7.32 15.60 2.36
N ARG A 30 6.45 16.21 3.18
CA ARG A 30 5.11 16.67 2.78
C ARG A 30 5.12 17.54 1.52
N ASN A 31 6.19 18.32 1.34
CA ASN A 31 6.37 19.22 0.19
C ASN A 31 6.70 18.47 -1.12
N ILE A 32 7.12 17.21 -1.06
CA ILE A 32 7.46 16.40 -2.24
C ILE A 32 6.34 15.40 -2.50
N PHE A 33 5.33 15.83 -3.25
CA PHE A 33 4.16 14.99 -3.59
C PHE A 33 4.58 13.68 -4.27
N PHE A 34 5.56 13.72 -5.18
CA PHE A 34 6.04 12.55 -5.91
C PHE A 34 6.56 11.45 -4.97
N VAL A 35 7.40 11.81 -3.99
CA VAL A 35 7.95 10.83 -3.04
C VAL A 35 6.85 10.30 -2.15
N ARG A 36 5.93 11.16 -1.68
CA ARG A 36 4.82 10.72 -0.83
C ARG A 36 3.85 9.78 -1.53
N ALA A 37 3.49 10.08 -2.78
CA ALA A 37 2.58 9.26 -3.57
C ALA A 37 3.28 7.96 -3.98
N TYR A 38 4.29 8.04 -4.84
CA TYR A 38 4.86 6.84 -5.47
C TYR A 38 5.77 6.01 -4.56
N LEU A 39 6.64 6.66 -3.78
CA LEU A 39 7.54 5.93 -2.88
C LEU A 39 6.78 5.39 -1.66
N GLY A 40 5.74 6.12 -1.24
CA GLY A 40 4.78 5.66 -0.23
C GLY A 40 4.12 4.35 -0.66
N ASP A 41 3.56 4.28 -1.86
CA ASP A 41 2.87 3.09 -2.38
C ASP A 41 3.75 1.83 -2.39
N VAL A 42 5.01 1.98 -2.80
CA VAL A 42 5.99 0.89 -2.79
C VAL A 42 6.28 0.43 -1.36
N LEU A 43 6.43 1.36 -0.41
CA LEU A 43 6.68 1.06 1.00
C LEU A 43 5.47 0.41 1.68
N VAL A 44 4.25 0.85 1.36
CA VAL A 44 3.00 0.28 1.88
C VAL A 44 2.88 -1.21 1.50
N VAL A 45 3.23 -1.58 0.27
CA VAL A 45 3.25 -3.00 -0.16
C VAL A 45 4.25 -3.81 0.68
N MET A 46 5.44 -3.27 0.93
CA MET A 46 6.44 -3.93 1.78
C MET A 46 5.99 -4.03 3.25
N LEU A 47 5.41 -2.95 3.77
CA LEU A 47 4.83 -2.89 5.12
C LEU A 47 3.79 -4.00 5.29
N MET A 48 2.79 -4.06 4.41
CA MET A 48 1.74 -5.08 4.44
C MET A 48 2.34 -6.49 4.37
N TYR A 49 3.35 -6.68 3.52
CA TYR A 49 4.02 -7.96 3.38
C TYR A 49 4.66 -8.43 4.68
N TYR A 50 5.54 -7.60 5.27
CA TYR A 50 6.24 -7.96 6.50
C TYR A 50 5.31 -8.02 7.70
N PHE A 51 4.29 -7.17 7.74
CA PHE A 51 3.28 -7.17 8.80
C PHE A 51 2.50 -8.48 8.80
N ILE A 52 1.91 -8.88 7.66
CA ILE A 52 1.15 -10.14 7.59
C ILE A 52 2.08 -11.33 7.87
N LYS A 53 3.29 -11.34 7.30
CA LYS A 53 4.28 -12.41 7.53
C LYS A 53 4.79 -12.47 8.97
N ALA A 54 4.68 -11.38 9.73
CA ALA A 54 5.02 -11.38 11.14
C ALA A 54 3.99 -12.08 12.02
N PHE A 55 2.73 -12.21 11.58
CA PHE A 55 1.67 -12.89 12.33
C PHE A 55 1.28 -14.25 11.73
N PHE A 56 1.48 -14.43 10.42
CA PHE A 56 1.02 -15.59 9.67
C PHE A 56 2.14 -16.20 8.82
N ASP A 57 2.31 -17.52 8.91
CA ASP A 57 3.24 -18.27 8.05
C ASP A 57 2.57 -18.61 6.71
N PHE A 58 2.32 -17.58 5.89
CA PHE A 58 1.78 -17.74 4.55
C PHE A 58 2.86 -17.90 3.49
N ASP A 59 2.54 -18.65 2.43
CA ASP A 59 3.33 -18.67 1.19
C ASP A 59 3.51 -17.25 0.68
N SER A 60 4.73 -16.73 0.74
CA SER A 60 4.96 -15.34 0.35
C SER A 60 4.52 -15.00 -1.07
N THR A 61 4.55 -15.96 -2.00
CA THR A 61 4.13 -15.72 -3.39
C THR A 61 2.63 -15.43 -3.43
N LYS A 62 1.83 -16.22 -2.69
CA LYS A 62 0.39 -15.99 -2.56
C LYS A 62 0.11 -14.67 -1.84
N LEU A 63 0.92 -14.34 -0.84
CA LEU A 63 0.77 -13.11 -0.07
C LEU A 63 1.09 -11.86 -0.91
N ILE A 64 2.17 -11.88 -1.71
CA ILE A 64 2.52 -10.80 -2.65
C ILE A 64 1.40 -10.60 -3.68
N ILE A 65 0.92 -11.69 -4.29
CA ILE A 65 -0.20 -11.64 -5.26
C ILE A 65 -1.46 -11.10 -4.58
N GLY A 66 -1.75 -11.52 -3.34
CA GLY A 66 -2.88 -11.04 -2.56
C GLY A 66 -2.81 -9.54 -2.27
N ILE A 67 -1.64 -9.04 -1.87
CA ILE A 67 -1.43 -7.60 -1.66
C ILE A 67 -1.60 -6.83 -2.96
N PHE A 68 -1.01 -7.31 -4.07
CA PHE A 68 -1.16 -6.66 -5.37
C PHE A 68 -2.62 -6.55 -5.81
N ILE A 69 -3.37 -7.65 -5.72
CA ILE A 69 -4.81 -7.66 -6.04
C ILE A 69 -5.57 -6.70 -5.12
N PHE A 70 -5.26 -6.71 -3.82
CA PHE A 70 -5.89 -5.82 -2.85
C PHE A 70 -5.62 -4.34 -3.16
N SER A 71 -4.37 -3.97 -3.46
CA SER A 71 -4.02 -2.60 -3.88
C SER A 71 -4.73 -2.20 -5.18
N CYS A 72 -4.76 -3.07 -6.19
CA CYS A 72 -5.52 -2.84 -7.41
C CYS A 72 -7.02 -2.65 -7.11
N LEU A 73 -7.61 -3.43 -6.21
CA LEU A 73 -9.02 -3.26 -5.82
C LEU A 73 -9.27 -1.92 -5.13
N ILE A 74 -8.35 -1.43 -4.30
CA ILE A 74 -8.44 -0.09 -3.70
C ILE A 74 -8.40 0.99 -4.77
N GLU A 75 -7.46 0.89 -5.73
CA GLU A 75 -7.38 1.82 -6.87
C GLU A 75 -8.64 1.78 -7.74
N PHE A 76 -9.18 0.59 -8.00
CA PHE A 76 -10.45 0.45 -8.72
C PHE A 76 -11.62 1.03 -7.91
N ALA A 77 -11.64 0.90 -6.60
CA ALA A 77 -12.66 1.53 -5.74
C ALA A 77 -12.56 3.06 -5.77
N GLN A 78 -11.34 3.61 -5.87
CA GLN A 78 -11.10 5.04 -6.08
C GLN A 78 -11.53 5.46 -7.50
N TYR A 79 -11.26 4.65 -8.53
CA TYR A 79 -11.68 4.87 -9.91
C TYR A 79 -13.19 4.94 -10.06
N PHE A 80 -13.92 4.02 -9.41
CA PHE A 80 -15.38 3.99 -9.42
C PHE A 80 -16.02 5.19 -8.73
N LYS A 81 -15.21 6.12 -8.17
CA LYS A 81 -15.65 7.37 -7.55
C LYS A 81 -16.93 7.15 -6.75
N PHE A 82 -16.80 6.45 -5.62
CA PHE A 82 -17.84 6.45 -4.57
C PHE A 82 -18.30 7.88 -4.21
N ALA A 83 -17.48 8.88 -4.54
CA ALA A 83 -17.74 10.32 -4.60
C ALA A 83 -18.87 10.78 -5.52
N GLU A 84 -18.94 10.26 -6.75
CA GLU A 84 -19.88 10.71 -7.79
C GLU A 84 -21.28 10.12 -7.56
N VAL A 85 -21.37 8.90 -7.00
CA VAL A 85 -22.65 8.24 -6.68
C VAL A 85 -23.43 8.97 -5.58
N LEU A 86 -22.75 9.79 -4.75
CA LEU A 86 -23.36 10.54 -3.64
C LEU A 86 -23.73 12.01 -3.96
N GLY A 87 -23.49 12.51 -5.18
CA GLY A 87 -24.03 13.81 -5.63
C GLY A 87 -23.35 15.08 -5.08
N PHE A 88 -22.16 14.98 -4.48
CA PHE A 88 -21.44 16.11 -3.86
C PHE A 88 -20.54 16.89 -4.85
N GLN A 89 -21.09 17.36 -5.97
CA GLN A 89 -20.34 18.14 -6.97
C GLN A 89 -19.94 19.57 -6.50
N ASN A 90 -20.49 20.08 -5.39
CA ASN A 90 -20.41 21.50 -5.05
C ASN A 90 -19.28 21.91 -4.09
N ASN A 91 -18.33 21.04 -3.74
CA ASN A 91 -17.27 21.41 -2.80
C ASN A 91 -15.86 21.13 -3.34
N PRO A 92 -15.08 22.17 -3.74
CA PRO A 92 -13.72 22.02 -4.26
C PRO A 92 -12.74 21.41 -3.25
N ILE A 93 -13.07 21.48 -1.96
CA ILE A 93 -12.31 20.84 -0.88
C ILE A 93 -12.47 19.31 -0.95
N MET A 94 -13.67 18.82 -1.29
CA MET A 94 -13.97 17.39 -1.36
C MET A 94 -13.34 16.74 -2.60
N MET A 95 -13.30 17.44 -3.75
CA MET A 95 -12.51 17.03 -4.93
C MET A 95 -11.00 16.98 -4.66
N THR A 96 -10.49 17.89 -3.83
CA THR A 96 -9.06 17.95 -3.48
C THR A 96 -8.68 16.88 -2.44
N VAL A 97 -9.59 16.56 -1.52
CA VAL A 97 -9.41 15.52 -0.48
C VAL A 97 -9.66 14.11 -1.02
N MET A 98 -10.60 13.93 -1.98
CA MET A 98 -10.82 12.64 -2.65
C MET A 98 -9.71 12.25 -3.61
N GLY A 99 -8.81 13.17 -3.95
CA GLY A 99 -7.72 12.90 -4.86
C GLY A 99 -8.20 12.79 -6.31
N ASN A 100 -7.40 13.37 -7.19
CA ASN A 100 -7.56 13.21 -8.61
C ASN A 100 -7.21 11.75 -8.97
N SER A 101 -8.18 11.04 -9.53
CA SER A 101 -8.04 9.98 -10.54
C SER A 101 -7.05 8.85 -10.26
N PHE A 102 -7.58 7.64 -10.12
CA PHE A 102 -6.96 6.39 -10.59
C PHE A 102 -5.68 6.62 -11.38
N SER A 103 -4.55 6.24 -10.78
CA SER A 103 -3.24 6.47 -11.34
C SER A 103 -2.66 5.14 -11.77
N TRP A 104 -2.48 4.97 -13.08
CA TRP A 104 -1.73 3.83 -13.62
C TRP A 104 -0.32 3.73 -13.04
N ILE A 105 0.24 4.85 -12.58
CA ILE A 105 1.56 4.90 -11.98
C ILE A 105 1.53 4.23 -10.59
N ASP A 106 0.43 4.35 -9.84
CA ASP A 106 0.30 3.78 -8.49
C ASP A 106 0.21 2.24 -8.61
N ILE A 107 -0.52 1.73 -9.61
CA ILE A 107 -0.50 0.29 -9.99
C ILE A 107 0.91 -0.17 -10.35
N LEU A 108 1.66 0.64 -11.11
CA LEU A 108 3.05 0.33 -11.48
C LEU A 108 3.97 0.33 -10.25
N CYS A 109 3.76 1.25 -9.31
CA CYS A 109 4.46 1.28 -8.02
C CYS A 109 4.14 0.05 -7.17
N TYR A 110 2.87 -0.36 -7.06
CA TYR A 110 2.50 -1.59 -6.37
C TYR A 110 3.13 -2.82 -7.02
N PHE A 111 3.13 -2.87 -8.35
CA PHE A 111 3.80 -3.94 -9.10
C PHE A 111 5.30 -3.95 -8.83
N ALA A 112 5.96 -2.79 -8.85
CA ALA A 112 7.38 -2.67 -8.54
C ALA A 112 7.69 -3.13 -7.11
N GLY A 113 6.88 -2.75 -6.12
CA GLY A 113 6.99 -3.24 -4.74
C GLY A 113 6.88 -4.75 -4.64
N CYS A 114 5.94 -5.34 -5.39
CA CYS A 114 5.78 -6.79 -5.47
C CYS A 114 6.99 -7.49 -6.10
N VAL A 115 7.54 -6.93 -7.18
CA VAL A 115 8.76 -7.45 -7.84
C VAL A 115 9.96 -7.35 -6.90
N ILE A 116 10.13 -6.23 -6.20
CA ILE A 116 11.20 -6.06 -5.20
C ILE A 116 11.08 -7.12 -4.11
N LEU A 117 9.88 -7.33 -3.56
CA LEU A 117 9.63 -8.38 -2.56
C LEU A 117 9.92 -9.78 -3.10
N TYR A 118 9.58 -10.05 -4.36
CA TYR A 118 9.87 -11.31 -5.02
C TYR A 118 11.38 -11.52 -5.21
N LEU A 119 12.14 -10.48 -5.53
CA LEU A 119 13.60 -10.53 -5.65
C LEU A 119 14.30 -10.68 -4.29
N ILE A 120 13.83 -9.99 -3.26
CA ILE A 120 14.35 -10.09 -1.89
C ILE A 120 14.05 -11.47 -1.30
N LYS A 121 12.87 -12.03 -1.61
CA LYS A 121 12.54 -13.41 -1.26
C LYS A 121 13.20 -14.37 -2.26
N LYS A 122 14.47 -14.67 -2.00
CA LYS A 122 15.15 -15.84 -2.54
C LYS A 122 15.13 -16.99 -1.54
#